data_AF-A0A354CXG0-F1
#
_entry.id   AF-A0A354CXG0-F1
#
_cell.length_a   1.000
_cell.length_b   1.000
_cell.length_c   1.000
_cell.angle_alpha   90.00
_cell.angle_beta   90.00
_cell.angle_gamma   90.00
#
_symmetry.space_group_name_H-M   'P 1'
#
loop_
_entity.id
_entity.type
_entity.pdbx_description
1 polymer ?
#
loop_
_entity_poly.entity_id
_entity_poly.type
_entity_poly.pdbx_seq_one_letter_code
_entity_poly.pdbx_strand_id
1 'polypeptide(L)'
;MLAANEALHEGYGGISRISRACGLSRVTITKGIRELDEQPVAAGRIRRPGAGRHTLLVRDPELPRALETLVEPLARGDPQSPLRWTCKSTRTLAAEL
;
A
#
# COMPACT_ATOMS: atom_id res chain seq x y z
N MET A 1 -10.83 -5.10 14.66
CA MET A 1 -9.39 -5.20 15.02
C MET A 1 -9.27 -5.59 16.49
N LEU A 2 -8.59 -6.69 16.84
CA LEU A 2 -8.47 -7.16 18.23
C LEU A 2 -7.82 -6.11 19.15
N ALA A 3 -6.62 -5.62 18.81
CA ALA A 3 -5.89 -4.66 19.62
C ALA A 3 -6.66 -3.34 19.89
N ALA A 4 -7.47 -2.90 18.92
CA ALA A 4 -8.33 -1.72 19.10
C ALA A 4 -9.47 -2.00 20.10
N ASN A 5 -10.09 -3.18 20.00
CA ASN A 5 -11.16 -3.58 20.91
C ASN A 5 -10.64 -3.75 22.35
N GLU A 6 -9.49 -4.42 22.52
CA GLU A 6 -8.82 -4.56 23.82
C GLU A 6 -8.44 -3.20 24.43
N ALA A 7 -7.94 -2.27 23.61
CA ALA A 7 -7.58 -0.94 24.08
C ALA A 7 -8.80 -0.13 24.58
N LEU A 8 -9.99 -0.35 24.01
CA LEU A 8 -11.24 0.24 24.50
C LEU A 8 -11.69 -0.42 25.81
N HIS A 9 -11.62 -1.75 25.89
CA HIS A 9 -12.01 -2.52 27.09
C HIS A 9 -11.17 -2.14 28.31
N GLU A 10 -9.88 -1.88 28.11
CA GLU A 10 -8.93 -1.43 29.12
C GLU A 10 -9.19 0.00 29.65
N GLY A 11 -9.98 0.81 28.95
CA GLY A 11 -10.30 2.18 29.35
C GLY A 11 -9.08 3.12 29.38
N TYR A 12 -8.93 3.91 30.45
CA TYR A 12 -7.88 4.93 30.53
C TYR A 12 -6.47 4.31 30.46
N GLY A 13 -5.67 4.81 29.51
CA GLY A 13 -4.32 4.30 29.24
C GLY A 13 -4.27 3.01 28.42
N GLY A 14 -5.42 2.45 28.00
CA GLY A 14 -5.50 1.19 27.24
C GLY A 14 -4.66 1.20 25.96
N ILE A 15 -4.72 2.28 25.17
CA ILE A 15 -3.89 2.45 23.96
C ILE A 15 -2.40 2.27 24.26
N SER A 16 -1.90 2.89 25.35
CA SER A 16 -0.48 2.82 25.73
C SER A 16 -0.08 1.47 26.31
N ARG A 17 -0.99 0.77 27.00
CA ARG A 17 -0.74 -0.59 27.52
C ARG A 17 -0.72 -1.61 26.38
N ILE A 18 -1.74 -1.61 25.53
CA ILE A 18 -1.83 -2.51 24.38
C ILE A 18 -0.67 -2.28 23.41
N SER A 19 -0.34 -1.02 23.07
CA SER A 19 0.81 -0.71 22.21
C SER A 19 2.12 -1.34 22.70
N ARG A 20 2.39 -1.28 24.02
CA ARG A 20 3.58 -1.91 24.61
C ARG A 20 3.52 -3.43 24.58
N ALA A 21 2.34 -4.02 24.77
CA ALA A 21 2.16 -5.47 24.80
C ALA A 21 2.25 -6.11 23.40
N CYS A 22 1.67 -5.47 22.38
CA CYS A 22 1.59 -6.04 21.02
C CYS A 22 2.62 -5.47 20.04
N GLY A 23 3.38 -4.43 20.42
CA GLY A 23 4.37 -3.77 19.55
C GLY A 23 3.77 -2.91 18.45
N LEU A 24 2.44 -2.78 18.38
CA LEU A 24 1.77 -1.88 17.43
C LEU A 24 1.95 -0.43 17.84
N SER A 25 2.08 0.45 16.84
CA SER A 25 2.11 1.89 17.10
C SER A 25 0.79 2.36 17.71
N ARG A 26 0.86 3.35 18.62
CA ARG A 26 -0.33 4.00 19.18
C ARG A 26 -1.25 4.55 18.08
N VAL A 27 -0.67 5.10 17.00
CA VAL A 27 -1.41 5.61 15.84
C VAL A 27 -2.21 4.51 15.16
N THR A 28 -1.65 3.31 15.00
CA THR A 28 -2.34 2.14 14.42
C THR A 28 -3.54 1.74 15.27
N ILE A 29 -3.38 1.70 16.60
CA ILE A 29 -4.47 1.34 17.53
C ILE A 29 -5.57 2.41 17.48
N THR A 30 -5.21 3.71 17.53
CA THR A 30 -6.18 4.80 17.43
C THR A 30 -6.95 4.77 16.11
N LYS A 31 -6.27 4.48 14.99
CA LYS A 31 -6.92 4.29 13.69
C LYS A 31 -7.88 3.11 13.72
N GLY A 32 -7.46 1.98 14.28
CA GLY A 32 -8.30 0.80 14.45
C GLY A 32 -9.54 1.05 15.32
N ILE A 33 -9.43 1.87 16.37
CA ILE A 33 -10.57 2.27 17.20
C ILE A 33 -11.59 3.06 16.37
N ARG A 34 -11.13 4.06 15.60
CA ARG A 34 -12.02 4.80 14.69
C ARG A 34 -12.69 3.87 13.67
N GLU A 35 -11.94 2.89 13.15
CA GLU A 35 -12.47 1.91 12.20
C GLU A 35 -13.56 1.00 12.81
N LEU A 36 -13.61 0.79 14.13
CA LEU A 36 -14.67 0.01 14.79
C LEU A 36 -16.03 0.73 14.79
N ASP A 37 -16.03 2.06 14.82
CA ASP A 37 -17.26 2.88 14.79
C ASP A 37 -17.76 3.17 13.37
N GLU A 38 -16.93 2.88 12.36
CA GLU A 38 -17.26 3.12 10.96
C GLU A 38 -18.04 1.96 10.34
N GLN A 39 -18.87 2.27 9.33
CA GLN A 39 -19.58 1.24 8.58
C GLN A 39 -18.62 0.27 7.88
N PRO A 40 -18.93 -1.05 7.88
CA PRO A 40 -18.15 -2.03 7.15
C PRO A 40 -18.07 -1.72 5.66
N VAL A 41 -16.96 -2.09 5.04
CA VAL A 41 -16.83 -2.06 3.57
C VAL A 41 -17.82 -3.04 2.94
N ALA A 42 -18.34 -2.68 1.76
CA ALA A 42 -19.25 -3.54 1.01
C ALA A 42 -18.66 -4.94 0.80
N ALA A 43 -19.52 -5.97 0.85
CA ALA A 43 -19.12 -7.35 0.65
C ALA A 43 -18.32 -7.50 -0.67
N GLY A 44 -17.20 -8.22 -0.60
CA GLY A 44 -16.27 -8.37 -1.73
C GLY A 44 -15.25 -7.24 -1.90
N ARG A 45 -15.27 -6.18 -1.06
CA ARG A 45 -14.23 -5.14 -1.05
C ARG A 45 -13.39 -5.21 0.21
N ILE A 46 -12.08 -5.09 0.06
CA ILE A 46 -11.11 -4.99 1.16
C ILE A 46 -10.92 -3.52 1.60
N ARG A 47 -11.15 -2.57 0.69
CA ARG A 47 -10.92 -1.13 0.89
C ARG A 47 -12.22 -0.34 0.73
N ARG A 48 -12.32 0.77 1.47
CA ARG A 48 -13.40 1.76 1.28
C ARG A 48 -13.37 2.34 -0.14
N PRO A 49 -14.53 2.71 -0.71
CA PRO A 49 -14.58 3.41 -1.99
C PRO A 49 -13.78 4.71 -1.92
N GLY A 50 -13.19 5.13 -3.05
CA GLY A 50 -12.36 6.34 -3.11
C GLY A 50 -10.88 6.13 -2.79
N ALA A 51 -10.36 4.90 -2.92
CA ALA A 51 -8.96 4.53 -2.64
C ALA A 51 -7.91 5.12 -3.60
N GLY A 52 -8.15 6.33 -4.15
CA GLY A 52 -7.23 7.04 -5.04
C GLY A 52 -7.37 6.64 -6.51
N ARG A 53 -6.38 7.04 -7.31
CA ARG A 53 -6.34 6.80 -8.76
C ARG A 53 -6.26 5.29 -9.00
N HIS A 54 -7.16 4.75 -9.83
CA HIS A 54 -7.12 3.34 -10.23
C HIS A 54 -5.75 2.97 -10.82
N THR A 55 -5.38 1.70 -10.71
CA THR A 55 -4.12 1.20 -11.29
C THR A 55 -4.04 1.58 -12.78
N LEU A 56 -2.89 2.09 -13.21
CA LEU A 56 -2.71 2.48 -14.61
C LEU A 56 -2.90 1.28 -15.55
N LEU A 57 -2.63 0.06 -15.08
CA LEU A 57 -2.83 -1.17 -15.86
C LEU A 57 -4.27 -1.40 -16.33
N VAL A 58 -5.27 -0.84 -15.64
CA VAL A 58 -6.67 -0.93 -16.08
C VAL A 58 -6.95 0.05 -17.22
N ARG A 59 -6.30 1.22 -17.20
CA ARG A 59 -6.50 2.28 -18.19
C ARG A 59 -5.59 2.12 -19.41
N ASP A 60 -4.39 1.62 -19.18
CA ASP A 60 -3.36 1.38 -20.16
C ASP A 60 -2.72 -0.01 -19.89
N PRO A 61 -3.32 -1.06 -20.47
CA PRO A 61 -2.80 -2.43 -20.33
C PRO A 61 -1.45 -2.65 -21.01
N GLU A 62 -1.08 -1.81 -21.99
CA GLU A 62 0.17 -1.94 -22.74
C GLU A 62 1.34 -1.22 -22.06
N LEU A 63 1.07 -0.39 -21.04
CA LEU A 63 2.07 0.34 -20.26
C LEU A 63 3.26 -0.54 -19.79
N PRO A 64 3.07 -1.78 -19.27
CA PRO A 64 4.20 -2.63 -18.90
C PRO A 64 5.10 -2.90 -20.09
N ARG A 65 4.54 -3.28 -21.24
CA ARG A 65 5.31 -3.61 -22.44
C ARG A 65 6.08 -2.40 -22.97
N ALA A 66 5.46 -1.23 -22.95
CA ALA A 66 6.10 0.02 -23.32
C ALA A 66 7.29 0.35 -22.40
N LEU A 67 7.10 0.22 -21.08
CA LEU A 67 8.17 0.40 -20.09
C LEU A 67 9.29 -0.64 -20.28
N GLU A 68 8.97 -1.91 -20.54
CA GLU A 68 9.96 -2.94 -20.81
C GLU A 68 10.81 -2.58 -22.03
N THR A 69 10.20 -2.04 -23.10
CA THR A 69 10.93 -1.62 -24.30
C THR A 69 11.92 -0.48 -24.02
N LEU A 70 11.60 0.41 -23.09
CA LEU A 70 12.48 1.52 -22.69
C LEU A 70 13.60 1.09 -21.72
N VAL A 71 13.38 0.01 -20.96
CA VAL A 71 14.28 -0.49 -19.92
C VAL A 71 15.21 -1.58 -20.43
N GLU A 72 14.70 -2.56 -21.19
CA GLU A 72 15.45 -3.76 -21.62
C GLU A 72 16.75 -3.44 -22.40
N PRO A 73 16.79 -2.48 -23.33
CA PRO A 73 18.03 -2.15 -24.06
C PRO A 73 19.15 -1.59 -23.17
N LEU A 74 18.78 -1.07 -21.99
CA LEU A 74 19.69 -0.46 -21.02
C LEU A 74 19.78 -1.28 -19.73
N ALA A 75 19.08 -2.41 -19.65
CA ALA A 75 19.04 -3.23 -18.46
C ALA A 75 20.46 -3.72 -18.14
N ARG A 76 20.90 -3.48 -16.90
CA ARG A 76 22.15 -4.01 -16.37
C ARG A 76 21.83 -5.10 -15.35
N GLY A 77 22.55 -6.22 -15.41
CA GLY A 77 22.35 -7.37 -14.53
C GLY A 77 21.86 -8.61 -15.27
N ASP A 78 21.35 -9.57 -14.51
CA ASP A 78 20.81 -10.83 -15.04
C ASP A 78 19.43 -10.59 -15.70
N PRO A 79 19.24 -10.93 -16.99
CA PRO A 79 17.95 -10.84 -17.68
C PRO A 79 16.82 -11.62 -16.99
N GLN A 80 17.12 -12.63 -16.18
CA GLN A 80 16.14 -13.43 -15.45
C GLN A 80 15.83 -12.87 -14.05
N SER A 81 16.47 -11.76 -13.64
CA SER A 81 16.17 -11.09 -12.38
C SER A 81 14.76 -10.50 -12.39
N PRO A 82 13.96 -10.67 -11.32
CA PRO A 82 12.65 -10.03 -11.18
C PRO A 82 12.74 -8.51 -11.07
N LEU A 83 13.93 -7.96 -10.77
CA LEU A 83 14.20 -6.53 -10.74
C LEU A 83 15.09 -6.14 -11.93
N ARG A 84 14.61 -5.24 -12.78
CA ARG A 84 15.38 -4.66 -13.90
C ARG A 84 15.92 -3.29 -13.51
N TRP A 85 17.21 -3.06 -13.79
CA TRP A 85 17.90 -1.80 -13.46
C TRP A 85 18.04 -0.93 -14.72
N THR A 86 17.72 0.35 -14.62
CA THR A 86 17.91 1.35 -15.68
C THR A 86 18.61 2.60 -15.15
N CYS A 87 19.40 3.25 -16.00
CA CYS A 87 20.02 4.55 -15.69
C CYS A 87 19.06 5.73 -15.91
N LYS A 88 17.88 5.50 -16.51
CA LYS A 88 16.88 6.55 -16.76
C LYS A 88 16.09 6.85 -15.47
N SER A 89 15.87 8.14 -15.22
CA SER A 89 14.96 8.56 -14.14
C SER A 89 13.51 8.24 -14.49
N THR A 90 12.63 8.18 -13.49
CA THR A 90 11.18 8.02 -13.71
C THR A 90 10.59 9.15 -14.56
N ARG A 91 11.12 10.37 -14.47
CA ARG A 91 10.69 11.51 -15.29
C ARG A 91 11.11 11.35 -16.76
N THR A 92 12.30 10.83 -16.98
CA THR A 92 12.82 10.55 -18.34
C THR A 92 11.99 9.46 -19.00
N LEU A 93 11.72 8.35 -18.30
CA LEU A 93 10.84 7.29 -18.81
C LEU A 93 9.44 7.80 -19.15
N ALA A 94 8.88 8.67 -18.32
CA ALA A 94 7.56 9.25 -18.57
C ALA A 94 7.52 10.22 -19.76
N ALA A 95 8.64 10.82 -20.16
CA ALA A 95 8.72 11.70 -21.33
C ALA A 95 8.94 10.93 -22.65
N GLU A 96 9.41 9.68 -22.55
CA GLU A 96 9.66 8.78 -23.70
C GLU A 96 8.51 7.78 -23.93
N LEU A 97 7.50 7.78 -23.05
CA LEU A 97 6.23 7.05 -23.17
C LEU A 97 5.18 7.93 -23.85
#